data_AF-A0A2E2TYC4-F1
#
_entry.id   AF-A0A2E2TYC4-F1
#
_cell.length_a   1.000
_cell.length_b   1.000
_cell.length_c   1.000
_cell.angle_alpha   90.00
_cell.angle_beta   90.00
_cell.angle_gamma   90.00
#
_symmetry.space_group_name_H-M   'P 1'
#
loop_
_entity.id
_entity.type
_entity.pdbx_description
1 polymer ?
#
loop_
_entity_poly.entity_id
_entity_poly.type
_entity_poly.pdbx_seq_one_letter_code
_entity_poly.pdbx_strand_id
1 'polypeptide(L)'
;MLTKEEWMEEVKAILANEYHHRHPFQIQLQEGKLNKAQIQAWALNRYFYQSHIPVKDAIIISRLSDPQLRVQWRKRLEHHDGTDNSVGGVQNWLNLTRALGFPDEYVTSGIGVLPATRFSVQAYVQFCKEKSVLEAVASSLTEIGARSLIETRTAGMLEHYDFIDKKSLQYFFERLKQNDGKSTGVMEYLVKTVKTPQQVTQVLDSVVFKCQVLWAQSDALYSAYVNPGILPYGAYDPIVQLGSAYKLADGIVLEKDACRIQGPEKAFSLNPTAFQFINSLSHRKPLECLIAESIAEHPQQSSQVQQDLMKLCRDLLEKGIIAPCN
;
A
#
# COMPACT_ATOMS: atom_id res chain seq x y z
N MET A 1 -9.85 -30.07 25.25
CA MET A 1 -9.09 -29.50 24.12
C MET A 1 -10.07 -29.34 22.98
N LEU A 2 -10.13 -28.18 22.34
CA LEU A 2 -11.05 -27.98 21.21
C LEU A 2 -10.72 -29.00 20.10
N THR A 3 -11.75 -29.65 19.57
CA THR A 3 -11.66 -30.47 18.37
C THR A 3 -11.28 -29.61 17.17
N LYS A 4 -10.90 -30.24 16.05
CA LYS A 4 -10.61 -29.53 14.81
C LYS A 4 -11.77 -28.63 14.41
N GLU A 5 -12.97 -29.17 14.48
CA GLU A 5 -14.21 -28.49 14.11
C GLU A 5 -14.43 -27.28 15.03
N GLU A 6 -14.26 -27.45 16.34
CA GLU A 6 -14.44 -26.38 17.32
C GLU A 6 -13.47 -25.22 17.13
N TRP A 7 -12.15 -25.45 17.05
CA TRP A 7 -11.21 -24.33 16.87
C TRP A 7 -11.31 -23.70 15.48
N MET A 8 -11.81 -24.44 14.48
CA MET A 8 -12.09 -23.87 13.15
C MET A 8 -13.31 -22.94 13.16
N GLU A 9 -14.34 -23.25 13.95
CA GLU A 9 -15.45 -22.32 14.16
C GLU A 9 -14.97 -21.04 14.87
N GLU A 10 -14.06 -21.15 15.83
CA GLU A 10 -13.42 -19.98 16.45
C GLU A 10 -12.65 -19.13 15.44
N VAL A 11 -11.87 -19.75 14.53
CA VAL A 11 -11.19 -19.02 13.44
C VAL A 11 -12.21 -18.28 12.56
N LYS A 12 -13.32 -18.92 12.19
CA LYS A 12 -14.38 -18.27 11.40
C LYS A 12 -15.03 -17.12 12.17
N ALA A 13 -15.25 -17.28 13.47
CA ALA A 13 -15.81 -16.25 14.33
C ALA A 13 -14.88 -15.02 14.41
N ILE A 14 -13.56 -15.22 14.55
CA ILE A 14 -12.57 -14.14 14.49
C ILE A 14 -12.65 -13.44 13.13
N LEU A 15 -12.66 -14.18 12.03
CA LEU A 15 -12.72 -13.58 10.70
C LEU A 15 -14.04 -12.82 10.46
N ALA A 16 -15.16 -13.32 10.96
CA ALA A 16 -16.45 -12.65 10.84
C ALA A 16 -16.50 -11.31 11.58
N ASN A 17 -15.76 -11.17 12.69
CA ASN A 17 -15.81 -9.99 13.55
C ASN A 17 -14.65 -9.01 13.34
N GLU A 18 -13.46 -9.51 13.06
CA GLU A 18 -12.20 -8.75 13.10
C GLU A 18 -11.52 -8.63 11.73
N TYR A 19 -11.97 -9.36 10.71
CA TYR A 19 -11.35 -9.24 9.39
C TYR A 19 -11.67 -7.89 8.76
N HIS A 20 -10.70 -7.31 8.06
CA HIS A 20 -10.75 -5.91 7.60
C HIS A 20 -11.90 -5.54 6.65
N HIS A 21 -12.66 -6.51 6.12
CA HIS A 21 -13.85 -6.24 5.32
C HIS A 21 -14.88 -5.32 6.00
N ARG A 22 -14.91 -5.31 7.34
CA ARG A 22 -15.79 -4.46 8.16
C ARG A 22 -15.26 -3.05 8.37
N HIS A 23 -14.00 -2.80 8.03
CA HIS A 23 -13.40 -1.50 8.28
C HIS A 23 -14.11 -0.42 7.43
N PRO A 24 -14.44 0.77 7.96
CA PRO A 24 -15.14 1.83 7.22
C PRO A 24 -14.52 2.17 5.86
N PHE A 25 -13.18 2.25 5.79
CA PHE A 25 -12.45 2.41 4.51
C PHE A 25 -12.78 1.31 3.48
N GLN A 26 -12.79 0.04 3.91
CA GLN A 26 -13.09 -1.08 2.99
C GLN A 26 -14.54 -1.06 2.56
N ILE A 27 -15.47 -0.69 3.44
CA ILE A 27 -16.89 -0.54 3.10
C ILE A 27 -17.06 0.59 2.07
N GLN A 28 -16.49 1.77 2.32
CA GLN A 28 -16.55 2.90 1.37
C GLN A 28 -15.93 2.56 0.01
N LEU A 29 -14.84 1.78 -0.02
CA LEU A 29 -14.24 1.30 -1.27
C LEU A 29 -15.19 0.40 -2.06
N GLN A 30 -15.94 -0.47 -1.38
CA GLN A 30 -16.88 -1.39 -2.04
C GLN A 30 -18.14 -0.68 -2.51
N GLU A 31 -18.61 0.33 -1.77
CA GLU A 31 -19.84 1.08 -2.03
C GLU A 31 -19.65 2.29 -2.97
N GLY A 32 -18.48 2.44 -3.61
CA GLY A 32 -18.27 3.54 -4.55
C GLY A 32 -18.05 4.92 -3.91
N LYS A 33 -17.82 4.99 -2.60
CA LYS A 33 -17.79 6.26 -1.85
C LYS A 33 -16.42 6.93 -1.82
N LEU A 34 -15.37 6.22 -2.24
CA LEU A 34 -14.03 6.80 -2.35
C LEU A 34 -13.81 7.53 -3.68
N ASN A 35 -13.10 8.65 -3.66
CA ASN A 35 -12.65 9.34 -4.87
C ASN A 35 -11.39 8.67 -5.47
N LYS A 36 -11.00 9.09 -6.68
CA LYS A 36 -9.83 8.53 -7.39
C LYS A 36 -8.53 8.63 -6.57
N ALA A 37 -8.30 9.74 -5.88
CA ALA A 37 -7.11 9.94 -5.04
C ALA A 37 -7.04 8.94 -3.86
N GLN A 38 -8.17 8.67 -3.22
CA GLN A 38 -8.28 7.67 -2.15
C GLN A 38 -8.04 6.25 -2.67
N ILE A 39 -8.51 5.93 -3.89
CA ILE A 39 -8.24 4.62 -4.52
C ILE A 39 -6.77 4.49 -4.94
N GLN A 40 -6.17 5.55 -5.48
CA GLN A 40 -4.74 5.62 -5.76
C GLN A 40 -3.92 5.33 -4.49
N ALA A 41 -4.22 6.02 -3.39
CA ALA A 41 -3.57 5.80 -2.11
C ALA A 41 -3.72 4.35 -1.62
N TRP A 42 -4.91 3.77 -1.72
CA TRP A 42 -5.15 2.37 -1.38
C TRP A 42 -4.33 1.42 -2.26
N ALA A 43 -4.33 1.61 -3.58
CA ALA A 43 -3.61 0.74 -4.51
C ALA A 43 -2.09 0.79 -4.27
N LEU A 44 -1.53 1.98 -4.05
CA LEU A 44 -0.11 2.16 -3.73
C LEU A 44 0.28 1.45 -2.42
N ASN A 45 -0.50 1.65 -1.36
CA ASN A 45 -0.25 1.01 -0.06
C ASN A 45 -0.46 -0.50 -0.14
N ARG A 46 -1.46 -0.97 -0.90
CA ARG A 46 -1.73 -2.39 -1.05
C ARG A 46 -0.69 -3.08 -1.91
N TYR A 47 -0.14 -2.44 -2.94
CA TYR A 47 1.02 -2.92 -3.68
C TYR A 47 2.19 -3.22 -2.73
N PHE A 48 2.47 -2.33 -1.77
CA PHE A 48 3.53 -2.56 -0.79
C PHE A 48 3.28 -3.81 0.06
N TYR A 49 2.06 -4.00 0.57
CA TYR A 49 1.70 -5.25 1.27
C TYR A 49 1.90 -6.48 0.37
N GLN A 50 1.45 -6.41 -0.89
CA GLN A 50 1.44 -7.53 -1.83
C GLN A 50 2.84 -7.94 -2.29
N SER A 51 3.74 -6.96 -2.51
CA SER A 51 5.16 -7.21 -2.83
C SER A 51 5.95 -7.86 -1.70
N HIS A 52 5.47 -7.77 -0.45
CA HIS A 52 6.12 -8.40 0.71
C HIS A 52 5.54 -9.78 1.07
N ILE A 53 4.41 -10.19 0.48
CA ILE A 53 3.88 -11.54 0.66
C ILE A 53 4.86 -12.64 0.22
N PRO A 54 5.50 -12.58 -0.96
CA PRO A 54 6.50 -13.58 -1.35
C PRO A 54 7.71 -13.59 -0.40
N VAL A 55 8.16 -12.44 0.10
CA VAL A 55 9.23 -12.36 1.12
C VAL A 55 8.83 -13.11 2.40
N LYS A 56 7.62 -12.84 2.90
CA LYS A 56 7.05 -13.54 4.06
C LYS A 56 6.94 -15.06 3.81
N ASP A 57 6.48 -15.46 2.63
CA ASP A 57 6.33 -16.88 2.28
C ASP A 57 7.69 -17.59 2.12
N ALA A 58 8.70 -16.92 1.60
CA ALA A 58 10.07 -17.44 1.52
C ALA A 58 10.66 -17.70 2.91
N ILE A 59 10.42 -16.80 3.87
CA ILE A 59 10.81 -17.00 5.28
C ILE A 59 10.12 -18.21 5.88
N ILE A 60 8.84 -18.44 5.60
CA ILE A 60 8.16 -19.65 6.07
C ILE A 60 8.83 -20.88 5.45
N ILE A 61 9.02 -20.89 4.12
CA ILE A 61 9.65 -22.01 3.39
C ILE A 61 11.02 -22.37 3.97
N SER A 62 11.85 -21.38 4.30
CA SER A 62 13.19 -21.63 4.85
C SER A 62 13.17 -22.28 6.23
N ARG A 63 12.03 -22.27 6.92
CA ARG A 63 11.84 -22.82 8.27
C ARG A 63 11.07 -24.15 8.28
N LEU A 64 10.53 -24.57 7.13
CA LEU A 64 9.82 -25.84 7.00
C LEU A 64 10.80 -27.00 6.84
N SER A 65 10.76 -27.97 7.76
CA SER A 65 11.56 -29.20 7.68
C SER A 65 11.01 -30.20 6.66
N ASP A 66 9.69 -30.28 6.51
CA ASP A 66 9.00 -31.20 5.60
C ASP A 66 9.11 -30.76 4.12
N PRO A 67 9.80 -31.53 3.25
CA PRO A 67 9.91 -31.23 1.83
C PRO A 67 8.56 -31.15 1.10
N GLN A 68 7.58 -31.98 1.47
CA GLN A 68 6.26 -31.98 0.83
C GLN A 68 5.52 -30.66 1.13
N LEU A 69 5.62 -30.19 2.37
CA LEU A 69 5.05 -28.90 2.74
C LEU A 69 5.76 -27.73 2.05
N ARG A 70 7.08 -27.79 1.85
CA ARG A 70 7.81 -26.80 1.02
C ARG A 70 7.32 -26.79 -0.43
N VAL A 71 7.07 -27.95 -1.03
CA VAL A 71 6.53 -28.06 -2.40
C VAL A 71 5.12 -27.46 -2.49
N GLN A 72 4.29 -27.65 -1.48
CA GLN A 72 2.98 -27.00 -1.44
C GLN A 72 3.11 -25.48 -1.24
N TRP A 73 3.99 -25.04 -0.33
CA TRP A 73 4.14 -23.62 0.03
C TRP A 73 4.80 -22.78 -1.07
N ARG A 74 5.78 -23.32 -1.81
CA ARG A 74 6.46 -22.59 -2.90
C ARG A 74 5.52 -22.15 -4.01
N LYS A 75 4.39 -22.84 -4.20
CA LYS A 75 3.33 -22.40 -5.13
C LYS A 75 2.90 -20.97 -4.79
N ARG A 76 2.90 -20.57 -3.52
CA ARG A 76 2.54 -19.20 -3.11
C ARG A 76 3.51 -18.16 -3.69
N LEU A 77 4.80 -18.49 -3.83
CA LEU A 77 5.79 -17.64 -4.50
C LEU A 77 5.46 -17.56 -5.99
N GLU A 78 5.28 -18.69 -6.66
CA GLU A 78 4.91 -18.75 -8.10
C GLU A 78 3.65 -17.92 -8.41
N HIS A 79 2.64 -17.94 -7.53
CA HIS A 79 1.44 -17.13 -7.69
C HIS A 79 1.68 -15.61 -7.53
N HIS A 80 2.62 -15.19 -6.69
CA HIS A 80 2.90 -13.77 -6.43
C HIS A 80 3.94 -13.21 -7.39
N ASP A 81 5.03 -13.93 -7.62
CA ASP A 81 6.16 -13.50 -8.44
C ASP A 81 5.96 -13.84 -9.92
N GLY A 82 5.11 -14.84 -10.20
CA GLY A 82 4.92 -15.37 -11.53
C GLY A 82 5.87 -16.53 -11.82
N THR A 83 5.87 -16.94 -13.08
CA THR A 83 6.78 -17.96 -13.63
C THR A 83 7.20 -17.52 -15.02
N ASP A 84 8.10 -18.25 -15.67
CA ASP A 84 8.46 -18.02 -17.07
C ASP A 84 7.24 -17.98 -18.02
N ASN A 85 6.12 -18.61 -17.63
CA ASN A 85 4.92 -18.75 -18.43
C ASN A 85 3.71 -17.94 -17.90
N SER A 86 3.85 -17.21 -16.78
CA SER A 86 2.70 -16.55 -16.14
C SER A 86 3.07 -15.27 -15.40
N VAL A 87 2.26 -14.24 -15.57
CA VAL A 87 2.38 -12.99 -14.80
C VAL A 87 2.00 -13.25 -13.33
N GLY A 88 2.83 -12.76 -12.41
CA GLY A 88 2.60 -12.88 -10.98
C GLY A 88 1.62 -11.85 -10.42
N GLY A 89 1.08 -12.16 -9.24
CA GLY A 89 0.21 -11.25 -8.51
C GLY A 89 0.81 -9.87 -8.24
N VAL A 90 2.12 -9.77 -7.94
CA VAL A 90 2.81 -8.48 -7.72
C VAL A 90 2.77 -7.62 -8.97
N GLN A 91 3.05 -8.21 -10.14
CA GLN A 91 2.97 -7.51 -11.41
C GLN A 91 1.54 -7.08 -11.75
N ASN A 92 0.54 -7.90 -11.40
CA ASN A 92 -0.86 -7.49 -11.57
C ASN A 92 -1.26 -6.31 -10.67
N TRP A 93 -0.73 -6.21 -9.44
CA TRP A 93 -0.90 -5.01 -8.62
C TRP A 93 -0.20 -3.79 -9.22
N LEU A 94 0.97 -3.98 -9.82
CA LEU A 94 1.67 -2.90 -10.53
C LEU A 94 0.87 -2.41 -11.76
N ASN A 95 0.19 -3.33 -12.46
CA ASN A 95 -0.72 -2.98 -13.55
C ASN A 95 -1.91 -2.14 -13.07
N LEU A 96 -2.48 -2.45 -11.91
CA LEU A 96 -3.54 -1.65 -11.29
C LEU A 96 -3.04 -0.24 -10.95
N THR A 97 -1.88 -0.10 -10.31
CA THR A 97 -1.32 1.21 -9.98
C THR A 97 -1.01 2.04 -11.23
N ARG A 98 -0.55 1.40 -12.31
CA ARG A 98 -0.32 2.06 -13.60
C ARG A 98 -1.61 2.55 -14.24
N ALA A 99 -2.67 1.74 -14.22
CA ALA A 99 -3.99 2.15 -14.71
C ALA A 99 -4.54 3.35 -13.90
N LEU A 100 -4.17 3.45 -12.62
CA LEU A 100 -4.48 4.57 -11.76
C LEU A 100 -3.55 5.79 -11.95
N GLY A 101 -2.60 5.74 -12.88
CA GLY A 101 -1.75 6.86 -13.27
C GLY A 101 -0.42 6.97 -12.53
N PHE A 102 0.01 5.94 -11.79
CA PHE A 102 1.32 5.96 -11.16
C PHE A 102 2.44 5.46 -12.09
N PRO A 103 3.63 6.10 -12.06
CA PRO A 103 4.86 5.53 -12.62
C PRO A 103 5.28 4.27 -11.85
N ASP A 104 5.72 3.24 -12.56
CA ASP A 104 6.15 1.98 -11.93
C ASP A 104 7.31 2.18 -10.95
N GLU A 105 8.26 3.06 -11.27
CA GLU A 105 9.41 3.39 -10.44
C GLU A 105 8.99 4.01 -9.11
N TYR A 106 7.98 4.88 -9.12
CA TYR A 106 7.45 5.47 -7.90
C TYR A 106 6.79 4.40 -7.00
N VAL A 107 5.99 3.52 -7.60
CA VAL A 107 5.30 2.44 -6.87
C VAL A 107 6.29 1.44 -6.29
N THR A 108 7.26 1.01 -7.09
CA THR A 108 8.28 0.02 -6.70
C THR A 108 9.28 0.58 -5.67
N SER A 109 9.56 1.89 -5.68
CA SER A 109 10.39 2.54 -4.66
C SER A 109 9.76 2.49 -3.25
N GLY A 110 8.43 2.44 -3.17
CA GLY A 110 7.69 2.49 -1.92
C GLY A 110 7.79 3.81 -1.16
N ILE A 111 8.30 4.91 -1.76
CA ILE A 111 8.52 6.19 -1.07
C ILE A 111 7.20 6.81 -0.58
N GLY A 112 6.12 6.74 -1.37
CA GLY A 112 4.80 7.28 -1.00
C GLY A 112 3.92 6.41 -0.10
N VAL A 113 4.42 5.26 0.35
CA VAL A 113 3.66 4.33 1.21
C VAL A 113 3.55 4.90 2.61
N LEU A 114 2.36 4.79 3.22
CA LEU A 114 2.13 5.29 4.57
C LEU A 114 3.08 4.60 5.58
N PRO A 115 3.64 5.34 6.56
CA PRO A 115 4.50 4.75 7.58
C PRO A 115 3.85 3.58 8.33
N ALA A 116 2.56 3.73 8.68
CA ALA A 116 1.80 2.67 9.34
C ALA A 116 1.66 1.42 8.46
N THR A 117 1.39 1.56 7.16
CA THR A 117 1.40 0.42 6.22
C THR A 117 2.75 -0.28 6.23
N ARG A 118 3.85 0.49 6.15
CA ARG A 118 5.21 -0.06 6.19
C ARG A 118 5.46 -0.86 7.46
N PHE A 119 5.12 -0.30 8.63
CA PHE A 119 5.30 -0.97 9.91
C PHE A 119 4.41 -2.20 10.06
N SER A 120 3.14 -2.15 9.65
CA SER A 120 2.24 -3.31 9.70
C SER A 120 2.74 -4.45 8.81
N VAL A 121 3.23 -4.14 7.61
CA VAL A 121 3.78 -5.14 6.68
C VAL A 121 5.07 -5.73 7.23
N GLN A 122 5.98 -4.90 7.73
CA GLN A 122 7.23 -5.36 8.35
C GLN A 122 6.97 -6.20 9.60
N ALA A 123 6.00 -5.83 10.43
CA ALA A 123 5.59 -6.63 11.58
C ALA A 123 5.12 -8.02 11.15
N TYR A 124 4.40 -8.13 10.02
CA TYR A 124 3.98 -9.44 9.51
C TYR A 124 5.17 -10.31 9.05
N VAL A 125 6.10 -9.71 8.31
CA VAL A 125 7.34 -10.37 7.90
C VAL A 125 8.14 -10.82 9.14
N GLN A 126 8.29 -9.94 10.13
CA GLN A 126 9.04 -10.23 11.34
C GLN A 126 8.37 -11.29 12.21
N PHE A 127 7.04 -11.26 12.32
CA PHE A 127 6.26 -12.31 13.00
C PHE A 127 6.55 -13.68 12.39
N CYS A 128 6.54 -13.79 11.06
CA CYS A 128 6.84 -15.04 10.36
C CYS A 128 8.31 -15.48 10.49
N LYS A 129 9.22 -14.55 10.82
CA LYS A 129 10.64 -14.82 11.08
C LYS A 129 10.91 -15.28 12.52
N GLU A 130 10.20 -14.71 13.50
CA GLU A 130 10.49 -14.89 14.93
C GLU A 130 9.60 -15.93 15.62
N LYS A 131 8.30 -15.93 15.33
CA LYS A 131 7.33 -16.82 15.99
C LYS A 131 7.51 -18.27 15.57
N SER A 132 6.86 -19.22 16.24
CA SER A 132 6.94 -20.63 15.85
C SER A 132 6.45 -20.86 14.41
N VAL A 133 6.87 -21.97 13.78
CA VAL A 133 6.37 -22.34 12.45
C VAL A 133 4.85 -22.53 12.47
N LEU A 134 4.30 -23.02 13.59
CA LEU A 134 2.85 -23.11 13.79
C LEU A 134 2.16 -21.74 13.67
N GLU A 135 2.63 -20.75 14.42
CA GLU A 135 2.08 -19.38 14.40
C GLU A 135 2.24 -18.73 13.02
N ALA A 136 3.43 -18.86 12.41
CA ALA A 136 3.70 -18.31 11.08
C ALA A 136 2.76 -18.88 10.02
N VAL A 137 2.53 -20.20 10.03
CA VAL A 137 1.57 -20.87 9.11
C VAL A 137 0.13 -20.46 9.44
N ALA A 138 -0.26 -20.44 10.71
CA ALA A 138 -1.61 -20.08 11.15
C ALA A 138 -2.01 -18.65 10.77
N SER A 139 -1.06 -17.71 10.75
CA SER A 139 -1.31 -16.33 10.30
C SER A 139 -1.85 -16.21 8.86
N SER A 140 -1.70 -17.26 8.04
CA SER A 140 -2.22 -17.30 6.67
C SER A 140 -3.71 -17.68 6.59
N LEU A 141 -4.34 -18.12 7.68
CA LEU A 141 -5.75 -18.53 7.70
C LEU A 141 -6.75 -17.42 7.37
N THR A 142 -6.32 -16.16 7.43
CA THR A 142 -7.11 -15.03 6.90
C THR A 142 -7.50 -15.18 5.42
N GLU A 143 -6.84 -16.07 4.67
CA GLU A 143 -7.22 -16.41 3.30
C GLU A 143 -8.60 -17.06 3.18
N ILE A 144 -9.13 -17.68 4.25
CA ILE A 144 -10.50 -18.23 4.29
C ILE A 144 -11.51 -17.11 4.07
N GLY A 145 -11.32 -15.96 4.72
CA GLY A 145 -12.19 -14.78 4.58
C GLY A 145 -11.89 -13.93 3.34
N ALA A 146 -10.78 -14.19 2.63
CA ALA A 146 -10.35 -13.35 1.53
C ALA A 146 -11.20 -13.52 0.27
N ARG A 147 -11.79 -14.70 0.03
CA ARG A 147 -12.53 -14.99 -1.20
C ARG A 147 -13.77 -14.11 -1.34
N SER A 148 -14.68 -14.15 -0.36
CA SER A 148 -15.93 -13.36 -0.38
C SER A 148 -15.63 -11.86 -0.49
N LEU A 149 -14.62 -11.37 0.22
CA LEU A 149 -14.20 -9.98 0.13
C LEU A 149 -13.68 -9.61 -1.28
N ILE A 150 -12.95 -10.50 -1.95
CA ILE A 150 -12.48 -10.24 -3.31
C ILE A 150 -13.67 -10.20 -4.28
N GLU A 151 -14.65 -11.09 -4.15
CA GLU A 151 -15.86 -11.10 -4.98
C GLU A 151 -16.63 -9.78 -4.81
N THR A 152 -16.96 -9.40 -3.58
CA THR A 152 -17.68 -8.15 -3.29
C THR A 152 -16.91 -6.91 -3.75
N ARG A 153 -15.59 -6.84 -3.47
CA ARG A 153 -14.75 -5.71 -3.89
C ARG A 153 -14.69 -5.59 -5.41
N THR A 154 -14.47 -6.70 -6.12
CA THR A 154 -14.33 -6.67 -7.58
C THR A 154 -15.62 -6.20 -8.24
N ALA A 155 -16.78 -6.69 -7.75
CA ALA A 155 -18.08 -6.25 -8.23
C ALA A 155 -18.30 -4.74 -7.97
N GLY A 156 -18.14 -4.29 -6.71
CA GLY A 156 -18.36 -2.88 -6.36
C GLY A 156 -17.39 -1.93 -7.06
N MET A 157 -16.12 -2.32 -7.25
CA MET A 157 -15.16 -1.49 -7.97
C MET A 157 -15.53 -1.31 -9.45
N LEU A 158 -16.00 -2.35 -10.12
CA LEU A 158 -16.43 -2.28 -11.53
C LEU A 158 -17.75 -1.52 -11.71
N GLU A 159 -18.62 -1.56 -10.71
CA GLU A 159 -19.92 -0.88 -10.76
C GLU A 159 -19.76 0.63 -10.54
N HIS A 160 -18.89 1.05 -9.62
CA HIS A 160 -18.88 2.43 -9.13
C HIS A 160 -17.73 3.30 -9.60
N TYR A 161 -16.65 2.75 -10.17
CA TYR A 161 -15.47 3.52 -10.58
C TYR A 161 -15.22 3.40 -12.08
N ASP A 162 -15.59 4.44 -12.83
CA ASP A 162 -15.47 4.53 -14.29
C ASP A 162 -14.02 4.46 -14.81
N PHE A 163 -13.05 4.84 -13.99
CA PHE A 163 -11.62 4.73 -14.26
C PHE A 163 -11.01 3.36 -13.92
N ILE A 164 -11.81 2.39 -13.48
CA ILE A 164 -11.40 1.00 -13.24
C ILE A 164 -12.07 0.09 -14.28
N ASP A 165 -11.29 -0.80 -14.89
CA ASP A 165 -11.80 -1.77 -15.85
C ASP A 165 -11.40 -3.20 -15.47
N LYS A 166 -11.92 -4.18 -16.22
CA LYS A 166 -11.60 -5.59 -15.97
C LYS A 166 -10.10 -5.90 -16.12
N LYS A 167 -9.40 -5.16 -16.98
CA LYS A 167 -7.97 -5.37 -17.26
C LYS A 167 -7.12 -4.91 -16.07
N SER A 168 -7.48 -3.80 -15.42
CA SER A 168 -6.79 -3.31 -14.22
C SER A 168 -7.06 -4.18 -12.99
N LEU A 169 -8.18 -4.92 -12.96
CA LEU A 169 -8.54 -5.85 -11.88
C LEU A 169 -8.10 -7.31 -12.11
N GLN A 170 -7.24 -7.59 -13.09
CA GLN A 170 -6.78 -8.94 -13.44
C GLN A 170 -6.30 -9.75 -12.22
N TYR A 171 -5.59 -9.12 -11.28
CA TYR A 171 -5.15 -9.75 -10.02
C TYR A 171 -6.31 -10.44 -9.28
N PHE A 172 -7.45 -9.76 -9.16
CA PHE A 172 -8.58 -10.24 -8.39
C PHE A 172 -9.23 -11.46 -9.04
N PHE A 173 -9.40 -11.44 -10.36
CA PHE A 173 -9.92 -12.59 -11.11
C PHE A 173 -9.01 -13.81 -11.01
N GLU A 174 -7.68 -13.62 -11.11
CA GLU A 174 -6.73 -14.71 -10.94
C GLU A 174 -6.73 -15.25 -9.51
N ARG A 175 -6.79 -14.36 -8.51
CA ARG A 175 -6.84 -14.75 -7.10
C ARG A 175 -8.10 -15.55 -6.77
N LEU A 176 -9.24 -15.28 -7.40
CA LEU A 176 -10.47 -16.07 -7.26
C LEU A 176 -10.36 -17.47 -7.87
N LYS A 177 -9.54 -17.66 -8.90
CA LYS A 177 -9.24 -19.00 -9.45
C LYS A 177 -8.31 -19.79 -8.52
N GLN A 178 -7.38 -19.10 -7.85
CA GLN A 178 -6.37 -19.71 -6.98
C GLN A 178 -6.89 -20.03 -5.58
N ASN A 179 -7.78 -19.21 -5.03
CA ASN A 179 -8.30 -19.37 -3.67
C ASN A 179 -9.67 -20.07 -3.70
N ASP A 180 -9.67 -21.38 -3.47
CA ASP A 180 -10.89 -22.18 -3.30
C ASP A 180 -11.58 -21.96 -1.94
N GLY A 181 -11.04 -21.08 -1.10
CA GLY A 181 -11.54 -20.76 0.24
C GLY A 181 -11.16 -21.80 1.31
N LYS A 182 -10.38 -22.83 0.97
CA LYS A 182 -10.12 -23.97 1.86
C LYS A 182 -8.70 -24.00 2.43
N SER A 183 -7.77 -23.24 1.85
CA SER A 183 -6.35 -23.19 2.25
C SER A 183 -5.79 -24.60 2.57
N THR A 184 -6.01 -25.55 1.66
CA THR A 184 -5.93 -26.99 1.92
C THR A 184 -4.60 -27.44 2.56
N GLY A 185 -3.45 -27.00 2.02
CA GLY A 185 -2.14 -27.35 2.59
C GLY A 185 -1.85 -26.73 3.97
N VAL A 186 -2.38 -25.53 4.25
CA VAL A 186 -2.28 -24.91 5.58
C VAL A 186 -3.11 -25.71 6.58
N MET A 187 -4.34 -26.06 6.19
CA MET A 187 -5.25 -26.81 7.04
C MET A 187 -4.74 -28.22 7.35
N GLU A 188 -4.19 -28.92 6.36
CA GLU A 188 -3.56 -30.23 6.56
C GLU A 188 -2.43 -30.16 7.60
N TYR A 189 -1.54 -29.17 7.48
CA TYR A 189 -0.46 -28.95 8.44
C TYR A 189 -0.97 -28.65 9.85
N LEU A 190 -1.96 -27.77 9.99
CA LEU A 190 -2.48 -27.37 11.30
C LEU A 190 -3.16 -28.54 12.01
N VAL A 191 -3.97 -29.34 11.30
CA VAL A 191 -4.64 -30.52 11.87
C VAL A 191 -3.63 -31.57 12.33
N LYS A 192 -2.52 -31.73 11.60
CA LYS A 192 -1.42 -32.64 11.98
C LYS A 192 -0.65 -32.11 13.19
N THR A 193 -0.47 -30.80 13.32
CA THR A 193 0.44 -30.18 14.31
C THR A 193 -0.23 -29.81 15.63
N VAL A 194 -1.48 -29.34 15.60
CA VAL A 194 -2.21 -28.87 16.78
C VAL A 194 -2.71 -30.06 17.60
N LYS A 195 -2.11 -30.27 18.76
CA LYS A 195 -2.35 -31.38 19.70
C LYS A 195 -2.54 -30.93 21.15
N THR A 196 -2.37 -29.64 21.45
CA THR A 196 -2.53 -29.10 22.80
C THR A 196 -3.41 -27.85 22.83
N PRO A 197 -4.05 -27.53 23.97
CA PRO A 197 -4.78 -26.27 24.13
C PRO A 197 -3.93 -25.03 23.85
N GLN A 198 -2.66 -25.05 24.26
CA GLN A 198 -1.73 -23.93 24.02
C GLN A 198 -1.47 -23.71 22.52
N GLN A 199 -1.38 -24.78 21.73
CA GLN A 199 -1.25 -24.67 20.27
C GLN A 199 -2.52 -24.13 19.62
N VAL A 200 -3.70 -24.44 20.17
CA VAL A 200 -4.96 -23.83 19.70
C VAL A 200 -4.93 -22.32 19.94
N THR A 201 -4.54 -21.88 21.15
CA THR A 201 -4.35 -20.45 21.45
C THR A 201 -3.38 -19.78 20.48
N GLN A 202 -2.23 -20.40 20.20
CA GLN A 202 -1.26 -19.90 19.22
C GLN A 202 -1.87 -19.72 17.82
N VAL A 203 -2.72 -20.64 17.37
CA VAL A 203 -3.42 -20.53 16.09
C VAL A 203 -4.37 -19.34 16.10
N LEU A 204 -5.24 -19.23 17.10
CA LEU A 204 -6.24 -18.17 17.20
C LEU A 204 -5.57 -16.79 17.30
N ASP A 205 -4.57 -16.64 18.16
CA ASP A 205 -3.80 -15.40 18.33
C ASP A 205 -3.09 -14.99 17.04
N SER A 206 -2.62 -15.95 16.24
CA SER A 206 -1.99 -15.67 14.93
C SER A 206 -3.00 -15.13 13.91
N VAL A 207 -4.25 -15.58 13.96
CA VAL A 207 -5.34 -15.06 13.11
C VAL A 207 -5.71 -13.65 13.55
N VAL A 208 -5.89 -13.42 14.86
CA VAL A 208 -6.15 -12.09 15.43
C VAL A 208 -5.04 -11.10 15.06
N PHE A 209 -3.77 -11.47 15.27
CA PHE A 209 -2.62 -10.66 14.86
C PHE A 209 -2.68 -10.29 13.38
N LYS A 210 -3.02 -11.24 12.51
CA LYS A 210 -3.11 -10.96 11.07
C LYS A 210 -4.30 -10.04 10.74
N CYS A 211 -5.43 -10.18 11.42
CA CYS A 211 -6.55 -9.25 11.29
C CYS A 211 -6.12 -7.83 11.68
N GLN A 212 -5.40 -7.67 12.80
CA GLN A 212 -4.86 -6.38 13.26
C GLN A 212 -3.88 -5.76 12.24
N VAL A 213 -3.01 -6.54 11.61
CA VAL A 213 -2.12 -6.07 10.52
C VAL A 213 -2.91 -5.45 9.37
N LEU A 214 -4.03 -6.07 8.98
CA LEU A 214 -4.87 -5.59 7.87
C LEU A 214 -5.74 -4.41 8.29
N TRP A 215 -6.19 -4.39 9.55
CA TRP A 215 -6.99 -3.32 10.13
C TRP A 215 -6.17 -2.04 10.26
N ALA A 216 -4.96 -2.11 10.82
CA ALA A 216 -4.07 -0.95 10.97
C ALA A 216 -3.71 -0.27 9.64
N GLN A 217 -3.53 -1.04 8.56
CA GLN A 217 -3.36 -0.48 7.22
C GLN A 217 -4.59 0.32 6.77
N SER A 218 -5.79 -0.16 7.12
CA SER A 218 -7.05 0.49 6.76
C SER A 218 -7.32 1.73 7.62
N ASP A 219 -6.95 1.71 8.91
CA ASP A 219 -7.00 2.88 9.80
C ASP A 219 -6.11 4.00 9.24
N ALA A 220 -4.88 3.65 8.84
CA ALA A 220 -3.93 4.61 8.30
C ALA A 220 -4.42 5.25 6.99
N LEU A 221 -4.98 4.45 6.08
CA LEU A 221 -5.59 4.95 4.84
C LEU A 221 -6.78 5.87 5.13
N TYR A 222 -7.64 5.50 6.09
CA TYR A 222 -8.81 6.29 6.44
C TYR A 222 -8.43 7.62 7.07
N SER A 223 -7.54 7.62 8.06
CA SER A 223 -7.08 8.84 8.73
C SER A 223 -6.38 9.79 7.77
N ALA A 224 -5.54 9.26 6.88
CA ALA A 224 -4.73 10.05 5.95
C ALA A 224 -5.52 10.60 4.76
N TYR A 225 -6.48 9.86 4.22
CA TYR A 225 -7.13 10.22 2.95
C TYR A 225 -8.64 10.41 3.02
N VAL A 226 -9.30 10.07 4.13
CA VAL A 226 -10.77 10.18 4.29
C VAL A 226 -11.13 11.18 5.37
N ASN A 227 -10.85 10.86 6.63
CA ASN A 227 -11.18 11.70 7.77
C ASN A 227 -10.24 11.37 8.95
N PRO A 228 -9.50 12.35 9.50
CA PRO A 228 -9.54 13.79 9.21
C PRO A 228 -8.84 14.24 7.92
N GLY A 229 -8.18 13.34 7.18
CA GLY A 229 -7.40 13.70 5.98
C GLY A 229 -6.01 14.25 6.30
N ILE A 230 -5.42 13.82 7.42
CA ILE A 230 -4.10 14.28 7.88
C ILE A 230 -3.03 13.39 7.26
N LEU A 231 -2.37 13.89 6.23
CA LEU A 231 -1.32 13.17 5.52
C LEU A 231 -0.02 13.16 6.35
N PRO A 232 0.52 11.97 6.67
CA PRO A 232 1.85 11.88 7.25
C PRO A 232 2.92 12.37 6.27
N TYR A 233 4.00 12.89 6.82
CA TYR A 233 5.14 13.36 6.04
C TYR A 233 5.73 12.24 5.15
N GLY A 234 5.92 12.55 3.87
CA GLY A 234 6.42 11.61 2.84
C GLY A 234 5.39 10.64 2.24
N ALA A 235 4.14 10.61 2.74
CA ALA A 235 3.08 9.82 2.13
C ALA A 235 2.70 10.37 0.74
N TYR A 236 2.10 9.53 -0.10
CA TYR A 236 1.55 9.97 -1.39
C TYR A 236 0.60 11.15 -1.21
N ASP A 237 0.85 12.18 -1.99
CA ASP A 237 0.13 13.43 -1.97
C ASP A 237 -0.67 13.58 -3.27
N PRO A 238 -2.01 13.59 -3.23
CA PRO A 238 -2.82 13.72 -4.44
C PRO A 238 -2.80 15.12 -5.05
N ILE A 239 -2.39 16.15 -4.28
CA ILE A 239 -2.24 17.53 -4.73
C ILE A 239 -0.85 17.73 -5.37
N VAL A 240 0.18 17.14 -4.75
CA VAL A 240 1.56 17.22 -5.23
C VAL A 240 1.94 15.94 -5.97
N GLN A 241 1.82 15.98 -7.28
CA GLN A 241 2.22 14.91 -8.18
C GLN A 241 3.69 15.07 -8.60
N LEU A 242 4.49 14.02 -8.36
CA LEU A 242 5.94 13.99 -8.65
C LEU A 242 6.26 14.14 -10.15
N GLY A 243 5.51 13.45 -11.01
CA GLY A 243 5.69 13.53 -12.46
C GLY A 243 5.19 14.84 -13.09
N SER A 244 4.53 15.70 -12.30
CA SER A 244 3.98 16.96 -12.81
C SER A 244 5.01 18.07 -12.77
N ALA A 245 5.03 18.87 -13.82
CA ALA A 245 5.70 20.16 -13.81
C ALA A 245 4.77 21.23 -13.25
N TYR A 246 5.33 22.21 -12.55
CA TYR A 246 4.58 23.34 -12.01
C TYR A 246 5.15 24.65 -12.56
N LYS A 247 4.32 25.68 -12.61
CA LYS A 247 4.66 27.04 -13.02
C LYS A 247 4.13 28.04 -12.00
N LEU A 248 4.66 29.25 -12.00
CA LEU A 248 4.02 30.36 -11.28
C LEU A 248 2.58 30.53 -11.78
N ALA A 249 1.66 30.82 -10.86
CA ALA A 249 0.29 31.14 -11.20
C ALA A 249 0.21 32.48 -11.95
N ASP A 250 -0.85 32.67 -12.71
CA ASP A 250 -1.05 33.90 -13.49
C ASP A 250 -1.10 35.12 -12.55
N GLY A 251 -0.35 36.17 -12.88
CA GLY A 251 -0.22 37.37 -12.05
C GLY A 251 0.82 37.28 -10.92
N ILE A 252 1.52 36.15 -10.78
CA ILE A 252 2.68 36.01 -9.89
C ILE A 252 3.97 36.17 -10.70
N VAL A 253 4.85 37.07 -10.25
CA VAL A 253 6.15 37.34 -10.87
C VAL A 253 7.27 37.03 -9.87
N LEU A 254 8.27 36.26 -10.29
CA LEU A 254 9.51 36.10 -9.52
C LEU A 254 10.47 37.23 -9.89
N GLU A 255 10.76 38.11 -8.93
CA GLU A 255 11.76 39.16 -9.07
C GLU A 255 13.13 38.64 -8.62
N LYS A 256 13.98 38.30 -9.60
CA LYS A 256 15.26 37.63 -9.37
C LYS A 256 16.24 38.48 -8.56
N ASP A 257 16.36 39.77 -8.88
CA ASP A 257 17.34 40.66 -8.23
C ASP A 257 17.02 40.94 -6.76
N ALA A 258 15.74 40.83 -6.39
CA ALA A 258 15.24 41.10 -5.04
C ALA A 258 14.91 39.82 -4.26
N CYS A 259 15.15 38.63 -4.84
CA CYS A 259 14.81 37.33 -4.26
C CYS A 259 13.38 37.29 -3.67
N ARG A 260 12.39 37.79 -4.40
CA ARG A 260 11.00 37.88 -3.92
C ARG A 260 9.98 37.46 -4.98
N ILE A 261 8.81 37.06 -4.54
CA ILE A 261 7.63 36.92 -5.41
C ILE A 261 6.73 38.15 -5.26
N GLN A 262 6.29 38.69 -6.38
CA GLN A 262 5.31 39.77 -6.46
C GLN A 262 3.99 39.18 -6.95
N GLY A 263 2.97 39.25 -6.11
CA GLY A 263 1.59 38.95 -6.51
C GLY A 263 0.78 40.22 -6.78
N PRO A 264 -0.50 40.10 -7.14
CA PRO A 264 -1.37 41.23 -7.46
C PRO A 264 -1.51 42.22 -6.29
N GLU A 265 -1.50 41.72 -5.06
CA GLU A 265 -1.79 42.53 -3.86
C GLU A 265 -0.58 42.73 -2.94
N LYS A 266 0.39 41.79 -2.94
CA LYS A 266 1.52 41.78 -1.98
C LYS A 266 2.78 41.19 -2.58
N ALA A 267 3.92 41.60 -2.02
CA ALA A 267 5.23 41.01 -2.27
C ALA A 267 5.66 40.14 -1.08
N PHE A 268 6.36 39.03 -1.33
CA PHE A 268 6.93 38.17 -0.30
C PHE A 268 8.40 37.90 -0.60
N SER A 269 9.28 38.24 0.34
CA SER A 269 10.69 37.86 0.27
C SER A 269 10.82 36.35 0.42
N LEU A 270 11.67 35.73 -0.41
CA LEU A 270 11.97 34.32 -0.36
C LEU A 270 13.30 34.09 0.35
N ASN A 271 13.38 33.01 1.13
CA ASN A 271 14.68 32.50 1.55
C ASN A 271 15.39 31.83 0.35
N PRO A 272 16.71 31.58 0.43
CA PRO A 272 17.48 31.04 -0.70
C PRO A 272 16.91 29.72 -1.27
N THR A 273 16.46 28.81 -0.41
CA THR A 273 15.90 27.52 -0.82
C THR A 273 14.58 27.67 -1.58
N ALA A 274 13.66 28.48 -1.05
CA ALA A 274 12.38 28.76 -1.72
C ALA A 274 12.60 29.50 -3.04
N PHE A 275 13.57 30.42 -3.09
CA PHE A 275 13.96 31.11 -4.31
C PHE A 275 14.50 30.15 -5.36
N GLN A 276 15.45 29.28 -5.01
CA GLN A 276 16.00 28.29 -5.92
C GLN A 276 14.91 27.36 -6.45
N PHE A 277 14.07 26.82 -5.57
CA PHE A 277 12.97 25.94 -5.97
C PHE A 277 12.01 26.64 -6.96
N ILE A 278 11.50 27.83 -6.60
CA ILE A 278 10.57 28.59 -7.46
C ILE A 278 11.23 29.01 -8.77
N ASN A 279 12.51 29.40 -8.75
CA ASN A 279 13.24 29.72 -9.96
C ASN A 279 13.38 28.48 -10.88
N SER A 280 13.60 27.29 -10.31
CA SER A 280 13.68 26.05 -11.08
C SER A 280 12.34 25.65 -11.72
N LEU A 281 11.19 26.02 -11.13
CA LEU A 281 9.87 25.82 -11.74
C LEU A 281 9.70 26.57 -13.07
N SER A 282 10.41 27.67 -13.29
CA SER A 282 10.34 28.43 -14.55
C SER A 282 10.77 27.61 -15.78
N HIS A 283 11.57 26.56 -15.57
CA HIS A 283 12.00 25.63 -16.61
C HIS A 283 10.99 24.51 -16.91
N ARG A 284 9.83 24.50 -16.22
CA ARG A 284 8.77 23.49 -16.36
C ARG A 284 9.31 22.04 -16.25
N LYS A 285 10.34 21.84 -15.42
CA LYS A 285 10.82 20.50 -15.11
C LYS A 285 9.80 19.77 -14.23
N PRO A 286 9.60 18.46 -14.41
CA PRO A 286 8.86 17.63 -13.47
C PRO A 286 9.44 17.76 -12.06
N LEU A 287 8.58 17.74 -11.05
CA LEU A 287 8.99 17.86 -9.65
C LEU A 287 9.98 16.76 -9.22
N GLU A 288 9.83 15.55 -9.74
CA GLU A 288 10.77 14.44 -9.52
C GLU A 288 12.20 14.75 -10.00
N CYS A 289 12.36 15.47 -11.12
CA CYS A 289 13.67 15.89 -11.59
C CYS A 289 14.29 16.94 -10.66
N LEU A 290 13.47 17.90 -10.19
CA LEU A 290 13.92 18.92 -9.24
C LEU A 290 14.35 18.32 -7.91
N ILE A 291 13.61 17.32 -7.44
CA ILE A 291 13.95 16.56 -6.23
C ILE A 291 15.25 15.77 -6.46
N ALA A 292 15.39 15.07 -7.59
CA ALA A 292 16.61 14.30 -7.89
C ALA A 292 17.86 15.19 -7.97
N GLU A 293 17.75 16.38 -8.59
CA GLU A 293 18.81 17.39 -8.64
C GLU A 293 19.20 17.85 -7.23
N SER A 294 18.22 18.18 -6.39
CA SER A 294 18.49 18.61 -5.00
C SER A 294 19.05 17.48 -4.12
N ILE A 295 18.61 16.23 -4.33
CA ILE A 295 19.19 15.05 -3.65
C ILE A 295 20.65 14.84 -4.06
N ALA A 296 21.00 15.06 -5.33
CA ALA A 296 22.38 14.92 -5.80
C ALA A 296 23.33 15.93 -5.11
N GLU A 297 22.82 17.12 -4.76
CA GLU A 297 23.56 18.14 -4.00
C GLU A 297 23.65 17.79 -2.50
N HIS A 298 22.69 17.02 -1.97
CA HIS A 298 22.57 16.68 -0.54
C HIS A 298 22.35 15.16 -0.31
N PRO A 299 23.27 14.29 -0.76
CA PRO A 299 23.03 12.84 -0.82
C PRO A 299 22.88 12.16 0.56
N GLN A 300 23.33 12.80 1.65
CA GLN A 300 23.15 12.27 3.00
C GLN A 300 21.78 12.59 3.61
N GLN A 301 20.98 13.44 2.96
CA GLN A 301 19.69 13.92 3.47
C GLN A 301 18.56 13.66 2.47
N SER A 302 18.71 12.68 1.57
CA SER A 302 17.82 12.47 0.42
C SER A 302 16.34 12.43 0.79
N SER A 303 15.98 11.71 1.85
CA SER A 303 14.59 11.63 2.33
C SER A 303 14.07 12.97 2.80
N GLN A 304 14.85 13.69 3.62
CA GLN A 304 14.47 14.99 4.17
C GLN A 304 14.29 16.02 3.05
N VAL A 305 15.23 16.07 2.10
CA VAL A 305 15.20 16.96 0.94
C VAL A 305 13.94 16.73 0.11
N GLN A 306 13.67 15.48 -0.26
CA GLN A 306 12.46 15.14 -1.01
C GLN A 306 11.20 15.62 -0.28
N GLN A 307 11.12 15.33 1.01
CA GLN A 307 9.92 15.61 1.77
C GLN A 307 9.72 17.13 2.01
N ASP A 308 10.80 17.90 2.21
CA ASP A 308 10.73 19.36 2.33
C ASP A 308 10.31 20.03 1.02
N LEU A 309 10.82 19.56 -0.12
CA LEU A 309 10.42 20.06 -1.43
C LEU A 309 8.96 19.71 -1.76
N MET A 310 8.49 18.52 -1.39
CA MET A 310 7.08 18.13 -1.53
C MET A 310 6.18 19.03 -0.67
N LYS A 311 6.55 19.28 0.59
CA LYS A 311 5.82 20.19 1.49
C LYS A 311 5.80 21.61 0.96
N LEU A 312 6.95 22.12 0.50
CA LEU A 312 7.02 23.45 -0.11
C LEU A 312 6.12 23.54 -1.35
N CYS A 313 6.14 22.54 -2.23
CA CYS A 313 5.29 22.50 -3.41
C CYS A 313 3.80 22.54 -3.04
N ARG A 314 3.38 21.75 -2.03
CA ARG A 314 2.03 21.79 -1.48
C ARG A 314 1.67 23.18 -0.96
N ASP A 315 2.50 23.72 -0.07
CA ASP A 315 2.25 25.02 0.57
C ASP A 315 2.11 26.13 -0.50
N LEU A 316 2.87 26.06 -1.60
CA LEU A 316 2.79 26.99 -2.72
C LEU A 316 1.52 26.78 -3.57
N LEU A 317 1.09 25.54 -3.81
CA LEU A 317 -0.16 25.22 -4.52
C LEU A 317 -1.38 25.71 -3.74
N GLU A 318 -1.44 25.41 -2.44
CA GLU A 318 -2.54 25.81 -1.56
C GLU A 318 -2.65 27.32 -1.42
N LYS A 319 -1.52 28.04 -1.49
CA LYS A 319 -1.48 29.51 -1.50
C LYS A 319 -1.77 30.12 -2.87
N GLY A 320 -1.95 29.30 -3.92
CA GLY A 320 -2.15 29.78 -5.29
C GLY A 320 -0.93 30.50 -5.88
N ILE A 321 0.27 30.25 -5.35
CA ILE A 321 1.51 30.86 -5.86
C ILE A 321 1.99 30.13 -7.11
N ILE A 322 1.78 28.82 -7.15
CA ILE A 322 2.09 27.96 -8.30
C ILE A 322 0.85 27.21 -8.76
N ALA A 323 0.86 26.77 -10.01
CA ALA A 323 -0.17 25.94 -10.63
C ALA A 323 0.49 24.82 -11.44
N PRO A 324 -0.18 23.66 -11.61
CA PRO A 324 0.29 22.64 -12.53
C PRO A 324 0.46 23.20 -13.95
N CYS A 325 1.48 22.74 -14.65
CA CYS A 325 1.58 22.89 -16.10
C CYS A 325 0.57 21.92 -16.73
N ASN A 326 -0.48 22.47 -17.37
CA ASN A 326 -1.36 21.68 -18.25
C ASN A 326 -0.56 20.96 -19.33
#